data_AF-A0A3D3L7P4-F1
#
_entry.id   AF-A0A3D3L7P4-F1
#
_cell.length_a   1.000
_cell.length_b   1.000
_cell.length_c   1.000
_cell.angle_alpha   90.00
_cell.angle_beta   90.00
_cell.angle_gamma   90.00
#
_symmetry.space_group_name_H-M   'P 1'
#
loop_
_entity.id
_entity.type
_entity.pdbx_description
1 polymer ?
#
loop_
_entity_poly.entity_id
_entity_poly.type
_entity_poly.pdbx_seq_one_letter_code
_entity_poly.pdbx_strand_id
1 'polypeptide(L)'
;VGPLYYIMAQLAWNPAADADAILADYYTRAFGPAAPQVREYFEALEKERMAFTAKNGEAGVFTFPQLYTADLLSESQSRLDRAADAVPADSLFARRVAFIQAGLTYTRMMVENIVIMDRYWKKKDDALAAQVRQNWAAIEKHVAAYPYAINWGPVRPTTPRMAGLHPDSAPPKKPKQVRVNDLDLN
;
A
#
# COMPACT_ATOMS: atom_id res chain seq x y z
N VAL A 1 5.50 -1.60 -6.97
CA VAL A 1 5.45 -2.88 -6.19
C VAL A 1 6.21 -3.97 -6.94
N GLY A 2 6.58 -5.07 -6.28
CA GLY A 2 7.48 -6.12 -6.77
C GLY A 2 7.30 -6.56 -8.24
N PRO A 3 6.08 -6.93 -8.69
CA PRO A 3 5.85 -7.35 -10.08
C PRO A 3 6.23 -6.28 -11.11
N LEU A 4 5.97 -5.00 -10.82
CA LEU A 4 6.27 -3.89 -11.71
C LEU A 4 7.78 -3.73 -11.95
N TYR A 5 8.60 -3.84 -10.91
CA TYR A 5 10.05 -3.74 -11.09
C TYR A 5 10.62 -4.91 -11.88
N TYR A 6 10.09 -6.11 -11.66
CA TYR A 6 10.52 -7.29 -12.40
C TYR A 6 10.18 -7.16 -13.90
N ILE A 7 8.92 -6.83 -14.23
CA ILE A 7 8.51 -6.69 -15.63
C ILE A 7 9.24 -5.54 -16.33
N MET A 8 9.43 -4.40 -15.65
CA MET A 8 10.18 -3.26 -16.21
C MET A 8 11.64 -3.65 -16.50
N ALA A 9 12.30 -4.40 -15.61
CA ALA A 9 13.67 -4.84 -15.83
C ALA A 9 13.78 -5.79 -17.04
N GLN A 10 12.84 -6.72 -17.19
CA GLN A 10 12.80 -7.65 -18.33
C GLN A 10 12.52 -6.93 -19.65
N LEU A 11 11.56 -6.00 -19.66
CA LEU A 11 11.22 -5.22 -20.85
C LEU A 11 12.27 -4.17 -21.22
N ALA A 12 13.04 -3.65 -20.26
CA ALA A 12 14.17 -2.78 -20.53
C ALA A 12 15.31 -3.52 -21.27
N TRP A 13 15.46 -4.83 -21.01
CA TRP A 13 16.39 -5.69 -21.74
C TRP A 13 15.85 -6.11 -23.11
N ASN A 14 14.58 -6.54 -23.17
CA ASN A 14 13.91 -6.91 -24.41
C ASN A 14 12.48 -6.35 -24.45
N PRO A 15 12.24 -5.22 -25.13
CA PRO A 15 10.93 -4.59 -25.17
C PRO A 15 9.91 -5.36 -26.02
N ALA A 16 10.36 -6.31 -26.85
CA ALA A 16 9.48 -7.19 -27.64
C ALA A 16 9.06 -8.47 -26.90
N ALA A 17 9.50 -8.65 -25.65
CA ALA A 17 9.11 -9.80 -24.85
C ALA A 17 7.62 -9.75 -24.46
N ASP A 18 7.03 -10.93 -24.30
CA ASP A 18 5.65 -11.08 -23.86
C ASP A 18 5.54 -10.74 -22.35
N ALA A 19 4.84 -9.64 -22.05
CA ALA A 19 4.61 -9.13 -20.72
C ALA A 19 3.85 -10.13 -19.82
N ASP A 20 2.86 -10.85 -20.37
CA ASP A 20 2.06 -11.82 -19.62
C ASP A 20 2.88 -13.06 -19.28
N ALA A 21 3.72 -13.51 -20.21
CA ALA A 21 4.66 -14.60 -19.96
C ALA A 21 5.67 -14.24 -18.85
N ILE A 22 6.19 -13.01 -18.85
CA ILE A 22 7.10 -12.51 -17.81
C ILE A 22 6.42 -12.50 -16.44
N LEU A 23 5.19 -12.00 -16.35
CA LEU A 23 4.43 -11.97 -15.09
C LEU A 23 4.09 -13.37 -14.61
N ALA A 24 3.69 -14.27 -15.51
CA ALA A 24 3.42 -15.66 -15.17
C ALA A 24 4.67 -16.35 -14.60
N ASP A 25 5.84 -16.14 -15.22
CA ASP A 25 7.12 -16.65 -14.72
C ASP A 25 7.45 -16.07 -13.33
N TYR A 26 7.29 -14.75 -13.14
CA TYR A 26 7.48 -14.09 -11.85
C TYR A 26 6.63 -14.74 -10.75
N TYR A 27 5.31 -14.83 -10.93
CA TYR A 27 4.43 -15.34 -9.90
C TYR A 27 4.70 -16.82 -9.61
N THR A 28 4.92 -17.62 -10.65
CA THR A 28 5.20 -19.06 -10.51
C THR A 28 6.49 -19.29 -9.72
N ARG A 29 7.60 -18.61 -10.06
CA ARG A 29 8.87 -18.77 -9.34
C ARG A 29 8.84 -18.14 -7.95
N ALA A 30 8.10 -17.05 -7.77
CA ALA A 30 8.04 -16.35 -6.50
C ALA A 30 7.13 -17.05 -5.49
N PHE A 31 6.01 -17.65 -5.92
CA PHE A 31 4.95 -18.11 -5.01
C PHE A 31 4.50 -19.56 -5.23
N GLY A 32 4.97 -20.24 -6.28
CA GLY A 32 4.66 -21.65 -6.52
C GLY A 32 3.14 -21.89 -6.55
N PRO A 33 2.60 -22.85 -5.77
CA PRO A 33 1.16 -23.10 -5.71
C PRO A 33 0.30 -21.89 -5.31
N ALA A 34 0.86 -20.90 -4.61
CA ALA A 34 0.16 -19.67 -4.22
C ALA A 34 0.11 -18.60 -5.34
N ALA A 35 0.77 -18.84 -6.48
CA ALA A 35 0.88 -17.89 -7.57
C ALA A 35 -0.47 -17.33 -8.07
N PRO A 36 -1.51 -18.14 -8.31
CA PRO A 36 -2.80 -17.62 -8.81
C PRO A 36 -3.42 -16.59 -7.86
N GLN A 37 -3.46 -16.89 -6.57
CA GLN A 37 -4.09 -16.04 -5.57
C GLN A 37 -3.29 -14.75 -5.29
N VAL A 38 -1.96 -14.84 -5.32
CA VAL A 38 -1.10 -13.65 -5.21
C VAL A 38 -1.24 -12.75 -6.45
N ARG A 39 -1.36 -13.33 -7.65
CA ARG A 39 -1.65 -12.59 -8.88
C ARG A 39 -2.99 -11.87 -8.79
N GLU A 40 -4.05 -12.56 -8.39
CA GLU A 40 -5.38 -11.97 -8.17
C GLU A 40 -5.33 -10.78 -7.20
N TYR A 41 -4.55 -10.87 -6.11
CA TYR A 41 -4.36 -9.77 -5.17
C TYR A 41 -3.75 -8.52 -5.83
N PHE A 42 -2.64 -8.68 -6.56
CA PHE A 42 -1.97 -7.55 -7.18
C PHE A 42 -2.79 -6.95 -8.33
N GLU A 43 -3.42 -7.77 -9.15
CA GLU A 43 -4.26 -7.31 -10.27
C GLU A 43 -5.51 -6.57 -9.79
N ALA A 44 -6.15 -7.03 -8.70
CA ALA A 44 -7.27 -6.33 -8.09
C ALA A 44 -6.85 -4.94 -7.56
N LEU A 45 -5.74 -4.85 -6.83
CA LEU A 45 -5.22 -3.57 -6.34
C LEU A 45 -4.77 -2.64 -7.48
N GLU A 46 -4.18 -3.20 -8.55
CA GLU A 46 -3.81 -2.45 -9.74
C GLU A 46 -5.03 -1.83 -10.40
N LYS A 47 -6.08 -2.63 -10.63
CA LYS A 47 -7.34 -2.19 -11.23
C LYS A 47 -7.97 -1.04 -10.43
N GLU A 48 -8.11 -1.20 -9.12
CA GLU A 48 -8.69 -0.16 -8.27
C GLU A 48 -7.82 1.09 -8.23
N ARG A 49 -6.49 0.93 -8.20
CA ARG A 49 -5.57 2.08 -8.28
C ARG A 49 -5.69 2.82 -9.61
N MET A 50 -5.79 2.11 -10.73
CA MET A 50 -5.97 2.73 -12.06
C MET A 50 -7.28 3.52 -12.12
N ALA A 51 -8.39 2.93 -11.65
CA ALA A 51 -9.68 3.61 -11.60
C ALA A 51 -9.65 4.84 -10.70
N PHE A 52 -9.03 4.73 -9.52
CA PHE A 52 -8.85 5.83 -8.59
C PHE A 52 -8.00 6.96 -9.19
N THR A 53 -6.87 6.65 -9.82
CA THR A 53 -5.99 7.65 -10.45
C THR A 53 -6.68 8.33 -11.64
N ALA A 54 -7.40 7.57 -12.47
CA ALA A 54 -8.15 8.14 -13.59
C ALA A 54 -9.19 9.18 -13.14
N LYS A 55 -9.79 8.97 -11.96
CA LYS A 55 -10.78 9.89 -11.37
C LYS A 55 -10.15 11.06 -10.61
N ASN A 56 -9.03 10.84 -9.91
CA ASN A 56 -8.53 11.78 -8.91
C ASN A 56 -7.19 12.46 -9.28
N GLY A 57 -6.51 12.02 -10.35
CA GLY A 57 -5.19 12.54 -10.73
C GLY A 57 -4.15 12.36 -9.62
N GLU A 58 -3.38 13.41 -9.34
CA GLU A 58 -2.48 13.44 -8.17
C GLU A 58 -3.27 13.56 -6.86
N ALA A 59 -3.47 12.42 -6.21
CA ALA A 59 -4.26 12.34 -4.99
C ALA A 59 -3.39 12.47 -3.72
N GLY A 60 -3.82 13.29 -2.75
CA GLY A 60 -3.15 13.44 -1.46
C GLY A 60 -3.47 12.29 -0.50
N VAL A 61 -2.61 12.03 0.49
CA VAL A 61 -2.76 10.88 1.41
C VAL A 61 -4.13 10.77 2.10
N PHE A 62 -4.79 11.90 2.39
CA PHE A 62 -6.14 11.94 2.97
C PHE A 62 -7.26 11.45 2.03
N THR A 63 -6.96 11.24 0.75
CA THR A 63 -7.90 10.65 -0.22
C THR A 63 -7.77 9.14 -0.33
N PHE A 64 -6.67 8.54 0.19
CA PHE A 64 -6.43 7.10 0.13
C PHE A 64 -7.52 6.22 0.76
N PRO A 65 -8.28 6.64 1.80
CA PRO A 65 -9.44 5.86 2.27
C PRO A 65 -10.53 5.64 1.21
N GLN A 66 -10.56 6.42 0.13
CA GLN A 66 -11.47 6.22 -1.00
C GLN A 66 -10.98 5.11 -1.95
N LEU A 67 -9.68 4.84 -1.98
CA LEU A 67 -9.07 3.73 -2.72
C LEU A 67 -9.08 2.45 -1.87
N TYR A 68 -8.48 2.52 -0.68
CA TYR A 68 -8.35 1.38 0.23
C TYR A 68 -9.59 1.26 1.11
N THR A 69 -10.72 0.95 0.48
CA THR A 69 -11.99 0.73 1.17
C THR A 69 -11.95 -0.51 2.07
N ALA A 70 -12.87 -0.58 3.02
CA ALA A 70 -13.01 -1.75 3.89
C ALA A 70 -13.21 -3.04 3.08
N ASP A 71 -14.03 -2.98 2.03
CA ASP A 71 -14.31 -4.11 1.14
C ASP A 71 -13.05 -4.53 0.38
N LEU A 72 -12.36 -3.58 -0.27
CA LEU A 72 -11.13 -3.91 -1.02
C LEU A 72 -10.06 -4.53 -0.11
N LEU A 73 -9.87 -3.99 1.09
CA LEU A 73 -8.90 -4.51 2.05
C LEU A 73 -9.30 -5.90 2.57
N SER A 74 -10.59 -6.12 2.83
CA SER A 74 -11.12 -7.41 3.28
C SER A 74 -10.97 -8.50 2.20
N GLU A 75 -11.38 -8.20 0.97
CA GLU A 75 -11.22 -9.14 -0.14
C GLU A 75 -9.74 -9.38 -0.46
N SER A 76 -8.89 -8.35 -0.35
CA SER A 76 -7.43 -8.51 -0.51
C SER A 76 -6.85 -9.45 0.53
N GLN A 77 -7.31 -9.37 1.79
CA GLN A 77 -6.91 -10.28 2.85
C GLN A 77 -7.36 -11.71 2.51
N SER A 78 -8.62 -11.90 2.10
CA SER A 78 -9.15 -13.21 1.68
C SER A 78 -8.35 -13.85 0.54
N ARG A 79 -7.91 -13.05 -0.46
CA ARG A 79 -7.02 -13.54 -1.53
C ARG A 79 -5.69 -14.05 -0.97
N LEU A 80 -5.08 -13.31 -0.05
CA LEU A 80 -3.79 -13.70 0.54
C LEU A 80 -3.92 -14.86 1.54
N ASP A 81 -5.05 -15.01 2.22
CA ASP A 81 -5.31 -16.15 3.11
C ASP A 81 -5.42 -17.44 2.28
N ARG A 82 -6.17 -17.41 1.17
CA ARG A 82 -6.20 -18.54 0.22
C ARG A 82 -4.81 -18.84 -0.37
N ALA A 83 -3.98 -17.81 -0.57
CA ALA A 83 -2.60 -17.99 -1.02
C ALA A 83 -1.75 -18.70 0.03
N ALA A 84 -1.93 -18.37 1.31
CA ALA A 84 -1.22 -19.03 2.41
C ALA A 84 -1.65 -20.49 2.57
N ASP A 85 -2.94 -20.77 2.44
CA ASP A 85 -3.50 -22.13 2.53
C ASP A 85 -3.05 -23.05 1.38
N ALA A 86 -2.66 -22.48 0.24
CA ALA A 86 -2.22 -23.24 -0.93
C ALA A 86 -0.81 -23.83 -0.80
N VAL A 87 -0.05 -23.48 0.26
CA VAL A 87 1.36 -23.86 0.40
C VAL A 87 1.66 -24.40 1.81
N PRO A 88 2.66 -25.28 1.98
CA PRO A 88 3.08 -25.70 3.31
C PRO A 88 3.54 -24.51 4.16
N ALA A 89 3.11 -24.46 5.42
CA ALA A 89 3.32 -23.32 6.31
C ALA A 89 4.81 -22.96 6.56
N ASP A 90 5.71 -23.94 6.46
CA ASP A 90 7.15 -23.81 6.65
C ASP A 90 7.92 -23.51 5.34
N SER A 91 7.22 -23.51 4.21
CA SER A 91 7.81 -23.30 2.88
C SER A 91 8.31 -21.87 2.67
N LEU A 92 9.24 -21.71 1.72
CA LEU A 92 9.66 -20.38 1.27
C LEU A 92 8.48 -19.57 0.70
N PHE A 93 7.52 -20.23 0.06
CA PHE A 93 6.34 -19.57 -0.50
C PHE A 93 5.43 -19.00 0.60
N ALA A 94 5.19 -19.75 1.68
CA ALA A 94 4.44 -19.24 2.84
C ALA A 94 5.10 -18.00 3.44
N ARG A 95 6.42 -17.99 3.59
CA ARG A 95 7.17 -16.80 4.05
C ARG A 95 6.99 -15.58 3.13
N ARG A 96 6.96 -15.78 1.81
CA ARG A 96 6.73 -14.70 0.83
C ARG A 96 5.28 -14.21 0.82
N VAL A 97 4.30 -15.08 1.04
CA VAL A 97 2.90 -14.68 1.22
C VAL A 97 2.74 -13.85 2.50
N ALA A 98 3.32 -14.32 3.61
CA ALA A 98 3.30 -13.60 4.90
C ALA A 98 3.94 -12.20 4.80
N PHE A 99 5.00 -12.06 4.01
CA PHE A 99 5.59 -10.76 3.69
C PHE A 99 4.58 -9.79 3.04
N ILE A 100 3.76 -10.28 2.10
CA ILE A 100 2.73 -9.45 1.44
C ILE A 100 1.58 -9.14 2.41
N GLN A 101 1.13 -10.12 3.20
CA GLN A 101 0.10 -9.92 4.24
C GLN A 101 0.53 -8.87 5.27
N ALA A 102 1.83 -8.83 5.63
CA ALA A 102 2.36 -7.78 6.48
C ALA A 102 2.24 -6.40 5.84
N GLY A 103 2.50 -6.27 4.54
CA GLY A 103 2.27 -5.03 3.80
C GLY A 103 0.79 -4.60 3.81
N LEU A 104 -0.14 -5.53 3.56
CA LEU A 104 -1.57 -5.24 3.59
C LEU A 104 -2.06 -4.81 4.98
N THR A 105 -1.56 -5.48 6.03
CA THR A 105 -1.86 -5.14 7.43
C THR A 105 -1.40 -3.73 7.78
N TYR A 106 -0.20 -3.34 7.34
CA TYR A 106 0.29 -1.97 7.46
C TYR A 106 -0.65 -0.97 6.75
N THR A 107 -1.05 -1.25 5.51
CA THR A 107 -1.98 -0.38 4.75
C THR A 107 -3.30 -0.17 5.50
N ARG A 108 -3.88 -1.24 6.06
CA ARG A 108 -5.12 -1.15 6.85
C ARG A 108 -4.97 -0.24 8.08
N MET A 109 -3.91 -0.43 8.87
CA MET A 109 -3.63 0.43 10.03
C MET A 109 -3.40 1.88 9.62
N MET A 110 -2.71 2.11 8.51
CA MET A 110 -2.50 3.47 7.99
C MET A 110 -3.79 4.15 7.55
N VAL A 111 -4.69 3.44 6.85
CA VAL A 111 -6.00 3.98 6.43
C VAL A 111 -6.84 4.36 7.64
N GLU A 112 -6.89 3.51 8.66
CA GLU A 112 -7.56 3.84 9.92
C GLU A 112 -7.00 5.15 10.52
N ASN A 113 -5.67 5.26 10.56
CA ASN A 113 -5.00 6.42 11.10
C ASN A 113 -5.27 7.70 10.30
N ILE A 114 -5.30 7.60 8.96
CA ILE A 114 -5.64 8.71 8.05
C ILE A 114 -7.07 9.21 8.34
N VAL A 115 -8.02 8.28 8.50
CA VAL A 115 -9.42 8.62 8.79
C VAL A 115 -9.56 9.33 10.15
N ILE A 116 -8.83 8.88 11.18
CA ILE A 116 -8.85 9.53 12.49
C ILE A 116 -8.20 10.92 12.40
N MET A 117 -7.05 11.05 11.73
CA MET A 117 -6.36 12.33 11.58
C MET A 117 -7.16 13.35 10.77
N ASP A 118 -7.91 12.93 9.75
CA ASP A 118 -8.84 13.81 9.02
C ASP A 118 -9.88 14.43 9.97
N ARG A 119 -10.45 13.63 10.89
CA ARG A 119 -11.36 14.14 11.93
C ARG A 119 -10.64 15.05 12.92
N TYR A 120 -9.45 14.66 13.38
CA TYR A 120 -8.65 15.46 14.32
C TYR A 120 -8.32 16.85 13.77
N TRP A 121 -8.00 16.96 12.48
CA TRP A 121 -7.70 18.27 11.86
C TRP A 121 -8.94 19.14 11.66
N LYS A 122 -10.14 18.55 11.58
CA LYS A 122 -11.41 19.30 11.56
C LYS A 122 -11.77 19.84 12.94
N LYS A 123 -11.55 19.04 13.98
CA LYS A 123 -11.75 19.42 15.38
C LYS A 123 -10.74 18.66 16.25
N LYS A 124 -9.82 19.41 16.85
CA LYS A 124 -8.85 18.84 17.79
C LYS A 124 -9.58 18.19 18.96
N ASP A 125 -9.17 16.97 19.26
CA ASP A 125 -9.76 16.13 20.29
C ASP A 125 -8.68 15.23 20.88
N ASP A 126 -8.56 15.23 22.21
CA ASP A 126 -7.49 14.52 22.91
C ASP A 126 -7.65 13.00 22.86
N ALA A 127 -8.90 12.51 22.78
CA ALA A 127 -9.15 11.08 22.64
C ALA A 127 -8.76 10.59 21.24
N LEU A 128 -9.08 11.35 20.18
CA LEU A 128 -8.59 11.05 18.83
C LEU A 128 -7.05 11.10 18.76
N ALA A 129 -6.43 12.07 19.43
CA ALA A 129 -4.97 12.16 19.48
C ALA A 129 -4.33 10.96 20.21
N ALA A 130 -4.92 10.53 21.32
CA ALA A 130 -4.48 9.34 22.05
C ALA A 130 -4.62 8.07 21.19
N GLN A 131 -5.74 7.91 20.48
CA GLN A 131 -5.96 6.77 19.58
C GLN A 131 -4.91 6.72 18.47
N VAL A 132 -4.59 7.85 17.83
CA VAL A 132 -3.56 7.89 16.78
C VAL A 132 -2.18 7.49 17.31
N ARG A 133 -1.81 7.94 18.52
CA ARG A 133 -0.55 7.53 19.16
C ARG A 133 -0.50 6.02 19.41
N GLN A 134 -1.63 5.43 19.85
CA GLN A 134 -1.74 3.98 20.03
C GLN A 134 -1.62 3.24 18.68
N ASN A 135 -2.28 3.74 17.63
CA ASN A 135 -2.20 3.14 16.30
C ASN A 135 -0.76 3.18 15.75
N TRP A 136 -0.03 4.28 15.97
CA TRP A 136 1.39 4.36 15.60
C TRP A 136 2.28 3.39 16.37
N ALA A 137 2.05 3.18 17.67
CA ALA A 137 2.76 2.18 18.44
C ALA A 137 2.49 0.75 17.93
N ALA A 138 1.25 0.46 17.52
CA ALA A 138 0.89 -0.81 16.89
C ALA A 138 1.57 -0.99 15.52
N ILE A 139 1.60 0.06 14.69
CA ILE A 139 2.32 0.08 13.41
C ILE A 139 3.81 -0.19 13.62
N GLU A 140 4.44 0.47 14.59
CA GLU A 140 5.86 0.27 14.89
C GLU A 140 6.15 -1.17 15.31
N LYS A 141 5.32 -1.75 16.18
CA LYS A 141 5.43 -3.17 16.57
C LYS A 141 5.29 -4.11 15.37
N HIS A 142 4.34 -3.86 14.48
CA HIS A 142 4.14 -4.66 13.27
C HIS A 142 5.33 -4.56 12.32
N VAL A 143 5.83 -3.36 12.07
CA VAL A 143 6.99 -3.14 11.20
C VAL A 143 8.26 -3.76 11.80
N ALA A 144 8.42 -3.74 13.13
CA ALA A 144 9.52 -4.42 13.80
C ALA A 144 9.47 -5.96 13.62
N ALA A 145 8.27 -6.55 13.55
CA ALA A 145 8.09 -7.97 13.27
C ALA A 145 8.36 -8.33 11.79
N TYR A 146 8.20 -7.36 10.87
CA TYR A 146 8.37 -7.55 9.42
C TYR A 146 9.25 -6.45 8.80
N PRO A 147 10.54 -6.36 9.17
CA PRO A 147 11.39 -5.20 8.89
C PRO A 147 11.66 -4.94 7.40
N TYR A 148 11.43 -5.95 6.54
CA TYR A 148 11.60 -5.82 5.09
C TYR A 148 10.29 -5.57 4.34
N ALA A 149 9.13 -5.78 4.97
CA ALA A 149 7.84 -5.58 4.32
C ALA A 149 7.56 -4.10 4.04
N ILE A 150 8.08 -3.23 4.91
CA ILE A 150 7.90 -1.79 4.83
C ILE A 150 9.27 -1.13 4.91
N ASN A 151 9.56 -0.21 3.98
CA ASN A 151 10.72 0.68 4.11
C ASN A 151 10.43 1.70 5.22
N TRP A 152 10.67 1.29 6.47
CA TRP A 152 10.22 2.02 7.67
C TRP A 152 10.84 3.41 7.78
N GLY A 153 12.13 3.55 7.46
CA GLY A 153 12.89 4.76 7.69
C GLY A 153 12.18 6.03 7.21
N PRO A 154 11.75 6.09 5.93
CA PRO A 154 11.01 7.21 5.37
C PRO A 154 9.56 7.38 5.84
N VAL A 155 8.89 6.35 6.36
CA VAL A 155 7.45 6.35 6.67
C VAL A 155 7.14 6.33 8.17
N ARG A 156 8.13 6.70 9.00
CA ARG A 156 7.94 6.98 10.43
C ARG A 156 7.00 8.17 10.66
N PRO A 157 6.27 8.22 11.80
CA PRO A 157 5.22 9.22 12.07
C PRO A 157 5.67 10.67 11.99
N THR A 158 6.94 10.95 12.27
CA THR A 158 7.48 12.31 12.35
C THR A 158 8.24 12.75 11.10
N THR A 159 8.29 11.92 10.05
CA THR A 159 8.99 12.28 8.81
C THR A 159 8.16 13.23 7.95
N PRO A 160 8.78 14.02 7.06
CA PRO A 160 8.06 14.87 6.11
C PRO A 160 7.08 14.10 5.20
N ARG A 161 7.33 12.80 4.94
CA ARG A 161 6.45 11.97 4.10
C ARG A 161 5.14 11.61 4.80
N MET A 162 5.12 11.61 6.13
CA MET A 162 3.94 11.30 6.95
C MET A 162 3.33 12.55 7.57
N ALA A 163 3.66 13.74 7.05
CA ALA A 163 3.17 15.01 7.58
C ALA A 163 1.63 15.03 7.62
N GLY A 164 1.10 15.45 8.77
CA GLY A 164 -0.33 15.49 9.04
C GLY A 164 -0.93 14.16 9.50
N LEU A 165 -0.15 13.08 9.57
CA LEU A 165 -0.63 11.76 10.02
C LEU A 165 -0.34 11.47 11.49
N HIS A 166 0.14 12.47 12.24
CA HIS A 166 0.36 12.39 13.68
C HIS A 166 -0.14 13.69 14.35
N PRO A 167 -0.68 13.66 15.59
CA PRO A 167 -1.14 14.87 16.29
C PRO A 167 -0.04 15.92 16.49
N ASP A 168 1.20 15.44 16.66
CA ASP A 168 2.38 16.30 16.84
C ASP A 168 3.01 16.75 15.50
N SER A 169 2.41 16.38 14.35
CA SER A 169 2.82 16.91 13.04
C SER A 169 2.30 18.32 12.80
N ALA A 170 2.90 19.02 11.84
CA ALA A 170 2.26 20.18 11.23
C ALA A 170 0.94 19.76 10.55
N PRO A 171 -0.09 20.63 10.54
CA PRO A 171 -1.34 20.37 9.84
C PRO A 171 -1.11 20.14 8.35
N PRO A 172 -1.98 19.37 7.67
CA PRO A 172 -1.85 19.13 6.24
C PRO A 172 -1.88 20.44 5.47
N LYS A 173 -0.94 20.59 4.53
CA LYS A 173 -0.95 21.73 3.61
C LYS A 173 -2.20 21.64 2.75
N LYS A 174 -2.89 22.76 2.56
CA LYS A 174 -4.00 22.83 1.59
C LYS A 174 -3.45 22.49 0.19
N PRO A 175 -4.14 21.64 -0.59
CA PRO A 175 -3.72 21.37 -1.95
C PRO A 175 -3.64 22.68 -2.73
N LYS A 176 -2.51 22.91 -3.41
CA LYS A 176 -2.42 24.01 -4.37
C LYS A 176 -3.35 23.65 -5.53
N GLN A 177 -4.30 24.53 -5.86
CA GLN A 177 -5.02 24.41 -7.13
C GLN A 177 -4.00 24.63 -8.25
N VAL A 178 -3.57 23.57 -8.91
CA VAL A 178 -2.79 23.68 -10.14
C VAL A 178 -3.76 24.15 -11.22
N ARG A 179 -3.53 25.33 -11.79
CA ARG A 179 -4.29 25.79 -12.95
C ARG A 179 -3.74 25.02 -14.17
N VAL A 180 -4.66 24.52 -15.00
CA VAL A 180 -4.37 23.68 -16.17
C VAL A 180 -3.37 24.34 -17.15
N ASN A 181 -3.23 25.67 -17.13
CA ASN A 181 -2.34 26.42 -18.01
C ASN A 181 -0.84 26.38 -17.65
N ASP A 182 -0.44 25.78 -16.52
CA ASP A 182 0.98 25.73 -16.12
C ASP A 182 1.76 24.57 -16.75
N LEU A 183 1.11 23.71 -17.56
CA LEU A 183 1.74 22.56 -18.22
C LEU A 183 2.32 22.86 -19.61
N ASP A 184 2.05 24.04 -20.18
CA ASP A 184 2.47 24.42 -21.55
C ASP A 184 3.76 25.24 -21.61
N LEU A 185 4.58 25.27 -20.55
CA LEU A 185 5.78 26.13 -20.48
C LEU A 185 7.12 25.42 -20.24
N ASN A 186 7.23 24.11 -20.45
CA ASN A 186 8.52 23.41 -20.45
C ASN A 186 8.73 22.55 -21.68
#